data_AF-A0ABD6BZV4-F1
#
_entry.id   AF-A0ABD6BZV4-F1
#
_cell.length_a   1.000
_cell.length_b   1.000
_cell.length_c   1.000
_cell.angle_alpha   90.00
_cell.angle_beta   90.00
_cell.angle_gamma   90.00
#
_symmetry.space_group_name_H-M   'P 1'
#
loop_
_entity.id
_entity.type
_entity.pdbx_description
1 polymer ?
#
loop_
_entity_poly.entity_id
_entity_poly.type
_entity_poly.pdbx_seq_one_letter_code
_entity_poly.pdbx_strand_id
1 'polypeptide(L)'
;MSDVSLVVVAGTTETAAIDGISAAGADPELRIHTPSADLEIVADGRPAPDSPVPVSPSGCPTPAVVTRAVRERVGFDFVGVDAALAVP
;
A
#
# COMPACT_ATOMS: atom_id res chain seq x y z
N MET A 1 -18.98 -15.15 2.45
CA MET A 1 -18.13 -14.18 1.72
C MET A 1 -19.08 -13.22 1.03
N SER A 2 -18.77 -11.93 1.08
CA SER A 2 -19.52 -10.89 0.37
C SER A 2 -19.41 -11.08 -1.14
N ASP A 3 -20.46 -10.78 -1.91
CA ASP A 3 -20.43 -10.77 -3.40
C ASP A 3 -19.64 -9.56 -3.97
N VAL A 4 -18.94 -8.83 -3.11
CA VAL A 4 -18.18 -7.61 -3.46
C VAL A 4 -16.69 -7.95 -3.52
N SER A 5 -16.05 -7.54 -4.62
CA SER A 5 -14.59 -7.53 -4.75
C SER A 5 -14.06 -6.10 -4.68
N LEU A 6 -13.09 -5.88 -3.79
CA LEU A 6 -12.28 -4.66 -3.77
C LEU A 6 -11.10 -4.83 -4.73
N VAL A 7 -11.02 -3.94 -5.72
CA VAL A 7 -9.87 -3.85 -6.63
C VAL A 7 -9.03 -2.65 -6.24
N VAL A 8 -7.75 -2.86 -5.93
CA VAL A 8 -6.78 -1.80 -5.65
C VAL A 8 -5.73 -1.80 -6.74
N VAL A 9 -5.67 -0.70 -7.49
CA VAL A 9 -4.67 -0.50 -8.53
C VAL A 9 -3.51 0.30 -7.93
N ALA A 10 -2.33 -0.31 -7.90
CA ALA A 10 -1.13 0.28 -7.33
C ALA A 10 -0.12 0.59 -8.43
N GLY A 11 0.54 1.73 -8.34
CA GLY A 11 1.53 2.15 -9.30
C GLY A 11 2.41 3.26 -8.75
N THR A 12 3.48 3.54 -9.46
CA THR A 12 4.45 4.59 -9.16
C THR A 12 4.51 5.60 -10.30
N THR A 13 4.95 6.82 -10.00
CA THR A 13 5.11 7.88 -10.99
C THR A 13 6.36 8.68 -10.70
N GLU A 14 6.99 9.23 -11.75
CA GLU A 14 8.11 10.18 -11.59
C GLU A 14 7.68 11.43 -10.80
N THR A 15 6.43 11.85 -10.91
CA THR A 15 5.88 12.99 -10.14
C THR A 15 5.92 12.75 -8.64
N ALA A 16 5.63 11.52 -8.19
CA ALA A 16 5.70 11.17 -6.77
C ALA A 16 7.15 11.17 -6.25
N ALA A 17 8.15 11.04 -7.11
CA ALA A 17 9.57 11.08 -6.73
C ALA A 17 10.06 12.51 -6.42
N ILE A 18 9.34 13.55 -6.86
CA ILE A 18 9.71 14.95 -6.61
C ILE A 18 9.57 15.25 -5.11
N ASP A 19 10.64 15.79 -4.51
CA ASP A 19 10.67 16.12 -3.08
C ASP A 19 9.53 17.06 -2.69
N GLY A 20 8.83 16.70 -1.61
CA GLY A 20 7.71 17.45 -1.07
C GLY A 20 6.36 17.22 -1.77
N ILE A 21 6.29 16.44 -2.85
CA ILE A 21 5.03 16.15 -3.54
C ILE A 21 4.25 15.00 -2.90
N SER A 22 4.93 13.90 -2.57
CA SER A 22 4.30 12.71 -1.99
C SER A 22 4.62 12.57 -0.51
N ALA A 23 3.60 12.24 0.28
CA ALA A 23 3.71 11.82 1.67
C ALA A 23 3.60 10.29 1.85
N ALA A 24 3.54 9.53 0.74
CA ALA A 24 3.55 8.07 0.77
C ALA A 24 4.99 7.58 0.92
N GLY A 25 5.29 6.90 2.02
CA GLY A 25 6.66 6.53 2.41
C GLY A 25 7.35 7.62 3.23
N ALA A 26 8.24 7.21 4.13
CA ALA A 26 8.90 8.12 5.07
C ALA A 26 9.98 8.97 4.39
N ASP A 27 10.59 8.42 3.34
CA ASP A 27 11.68 9.02 2.56
C ASP A 27 11.63 8.52 1.10
N PRO A 28 12.47 9.06 0.19
CA PRO A 28 12.48 8.66 -1.20
C PRO A 28 12.78 7.17 -1.46
N GLU A 29 13.60 6.52 -0.63
CA GLU A 29 13.92 5.10 -0.79
C GLU A 29 12.71 4.23 -0.42
N LEU A 30 11.99 4.56 0.65
CA LEU A 30 10.80 3.81 1.08
C LEU A 30 9.56 4.11 0.22
N ARG A 31 9.52 5.27 -0.44
CA ARG A 31 8.39 5.67 -1.29
C ARG A 31 8.13 4.71 -2.44
N ILE A 32 9.19 4.20 -3.08
CA ILE A 32 9.06 3.28 -4.23
C ILE A 32 8.48 1.92 -3.83
N HIS A 33 8.63 1.53 -2.56
CA HIS A 33 8.10 0.29 -1.98
C HIS A 33 6.71 0.46 -1.37
N THR A 34 6.25 1.69 -1.15
CA THR A 34 4.98 1.95 -0.44
C THR A 34 3.78 1.33 -1.16
N PRO A 35 3.63 1.44 -2.50
CA PRO A 35 2.46 0.88 -3.16
C PRO A 35 2.39 -0.66 -3.15
N SER A 36 3.53 -1.37 -3.25
CA SER A 36 3.55 -2.84 -3.12
C SER A 36 3.27 -3.26 -1.68
N ALA A 37 3.91 -2.63 -0.70
CA ALA A 37 3.67 -2.90 0.72
C ALA A 37 2.20 -2.66 1.12
N ASP A 38 1.53 -1.67 0.53
CA ASP A 38 0.10 -1.44 0.74
C ASP A 38 -0.76 -2.61 0.24
N LEU A 39 -0.44 -3.16 -0.95
CA LEU A 39 -1.13 -4.35 -1.47
C LEU A 39 -0.91 -5.57 -0.58
N GLU A 40 0.33 -5.81 -0.14
CA GLU A 40 0.71 -6.90 0.75
C GLU A 40 0.01 -6.80 2.11
N ILE A 41 -0.07 -5.60 2.70
CA ILE A 41 -0.81 -5.39 3.95
C ILE A 41 -2.29 -5.75 3.78
N VAL A 42 -2.93 -5.36 2.68
CA VAL A 42 -4.34 -5.69 2.46
C VAL A 42 -4.53 -7.19 2.21
N ALA A 43 -3.65 -7.81 1.42
CA ALA A 43 -3.69 -9.23 1.08
C ALA A 43 -3.38 -10.14 2.29
N ASP A 44 -2.23 -9.91 2.92
CA ASP A 44 -1.57 -10.84 3.84
C ASP A 44 -1.48 -10.30 5.28
N GLY A 45 -1.84 -9.03 5.49
CA GLY A 45 -1.85 -8.39 6.82
C GLY A 45 -0.49 -7.84 7.24
N ARG A 46 0.55 -7.97 6.40
CA ARG A 46 1.90 -7.46 6.64
C ARG A 46 2.65 -7.23 5.32
N PRO A 47 3.65 -6.33 5.29
CA PRO A 47 4.58 -6.23 4.17
C PRO A 47 5.45 -7.50 4.00
N ALA A 48 6.18 -7.55 2.89
CA ALA A 48 7.24 -8.52 2.62
C ALA A 48 8.25 -8.62 3.79
N PRO A 49 8.93 -9.78 3.93
CA PRO A 49 10.01 -9.93 4.90
C PRO A 49 11.03 -8.79 4.78
N ASP A 50 11.48 -8.29 5.92
CA ASP A 50 12.44 -7.18 6.04
C ASP A 50 11.96 -5.82 5.48
N SER A 51 10.69 -5.70 5.09
CA SER A 51 10.07 -4.43 4.69
C SER A 51 9.31 -3.77 5.85
N PRO A 52 9.53 -2.48 6.14
CA PRO A 52 8.78 -1.78 7.18
C PRO A 52 7.33 -1.52 6.75
N VAL A 53 6.43 -1.38 7.73
CA VAL A 53 5.09 -0.85 7.45
C VAL A 53 5.24 0.59 6.93
N PRO A 54 4.66 0.94 5.77
CA PRO A 54 4.78 2.29 5.25
C PRO A 54 4.18 3.30 6.20
N VAL A 55 4.92 4.38 6.43
CA VAL A 55 4.49 5.55 7.18
C VAL A 55 4.76 6.81 6.36
N SER A 56 4.02 7.88 6.62
CA SER A 56 4.35 9.21 6.09
C SER A 56 5.62 9.78 6.75
N PRO A 57 6.18 10.88 6.24
CA PRO A 57 7.29 11.58 6.90
C PRO A 57 6.97 12.05 8.34
N SER A 58 5.68 12.19 8.69
CA SER A 58 5.23 12.51 10.05
C SER A 58 5.02 11.27 10.94
N GLY A 59 5.27 10.07 10.43
CA GLY A 59 5.06 8.81 11.14
C GLY A 59 3.61 8.30 11.13
N CYS A 60 2.72 8.88 10.34
CA CYS A 60 1.35 8.38 10.21
C CYS A 60 1.36 7.07 9.41
N PRO A 61 0.77 5.97 9.92
CA PRO A 61 0.76 4.69 9.21
C PRO A 61 -0.08 4.76 7.94
N THR A 62 0.28 3.93 6.96
CA THR A 62 -0.48 3.79 5.70
C THR A 62 -1.97 3.51 5.95
N PRO A 63 -2.89 4.09 5.16
CA PRO A 63 -4.30 3.73 5.20
C PRO A 63 -4.57 2.26 4.84
N ALA A 64 -3.61 1.52 4.26
CA ALA A 64 -3.73 0.09 4.00
C ALA A 64 -4.08 -0.72 5.25
N VAL A 65 -3.64 -0.29 6.45
CA VAL A 65 -4.00 -0.96 7.72
C VAL A 65 -5.50 -0.86 8.02
N VAL A 66 -6.13 0.25 7.64
CA VAL A 66 -7.58 0.44 7.78
C VAL A 66 -8.31 -0.43 6.77
N THR A 67 -7.87 -0.43 5.51
CA THR A 67 -8.44 -1.29 4.45
C THR A 67 -8.38 -2.76 4.86
N ARG A 68 -7.24 -3.21 5.41
CA ARG A 68 -7.07 -4.57 5.95
C ARG A 68 -8.06 -4.86 7.08
N ALA A 69 -8.17 -3.96 8.06
CA ALA A 69 -9.09 -4.15 9.18
C ALA A 69 -10.54 -4.27 8.71
N VAL A 70 -10.99 -3.45 7.75
CA VAL A 70 -12.35 -3.56 7.19
C VAL A 70 -12.52 -4.88 6.43
N ARG A 71 -11.53 -5.29 5.63
CA ARG A 71 -11.56 -6.57 4.91
C ARG A 71 -11.74 -7.75 5.88
N GLU A 72 -10.99 -7.79 6.97
CA GLU A 72 -11.11 -8.85 7.98
C GLU A 72 -12.47 -8.86 8.69
N ARG A 73 -13.05 -7.68 8.93
CA ARG A 73 -14.34 -7.58 9.63
C ARG A 73 -15.54 -7.86 8.74
N VAL A 74 -15.47 -7.52 7.45
CA VAL A 74 -16.60 -7.63 6.51
C VAL A 74 -16.51 -8.90 5.66
N GLY A 75 -15.29 -9.37 5.34
CA GLY A 75 -15.07 -10.59 4.56
C GLY A 75 -15.40 -10.44 3.06
N PHE A 76 -14.85 -9.40 2.43
CA PHE A 76 -14.89 -9.19 0.97
C PHE A 76 -13.64 -9.72 0.25
N ASP A 77 -13.79 -10.03 -1.04
CA ASP A 77 -12.70 -10.46 -1.90
C ASP A 77 -11.79 -9.29 -2.26
N PHE A 78 -10.50 -9.55 -2.45
CA PHE A 78 -9.50 -8.54 -2.76
C PHE A 78 -8.69 -8.92 -4.00
N VAL A 79 -8.50 -7.96 -4.88
CA VAL A 79 -7.63 -8.06 -6.06
C VAL A 79 -6.68 -6.85 -6.06
N GLY A 80 -5.39 -7.11 -5.87
CA GLY A 80 -4.34 -6.13 -6.13
C GLY A 80 -3.94 -6.16 -7.60
N VAL A 81 -3.82 -4.99 -8.22
CA VAL A 81 -3.40 -4.84 -9.61
C VAL A 81 -2.13 -4.00 -9.64
N ASP A 82 -1.04 -4.59 -10.14
CA ASP A 82 0.15 -3.85 -10.53
C ASP A 82 -0.13 -3.07 -11.82
N ALA A 83 -0.07 -1.75 -11.73
CA ALA A 83 -0.15 -0.80 -12.84
C ALA A 83 1.08 0.12 -12.86
N ALA A 84 2.26 -0.49 -12.89
CA ALA A 84 3.59 0.13 -12.89
C ALA A 84 4.15 0.40 -11.48
N LEU A 85 4.20 -0.64 -10.65
CA LEU A 85 5.01 -0.66 -9.44
C LEU A 85 6.50 -0.50 -9.79
N ALA A 86 7.21 0.34 -9.04
CA ALA A 86 8.66 0.45 -9.16
C ALA A 86 9.36 -0.79 -8.57
N VAL A 87 8.78 -1.35 -7.51
CA VAL A 87 9.23 -2.59 -6.86
C VAL A 87 8.00 -3.47 -6.60
N PRO A 88 7.87 -4.63 -7.27
CA PRO A 88 6.77 -5.57 -7.09
C PRO A 88 6.95 -6.46 -5.86
#